data_AF-A0ABD5M098-F1
#
_entry.id   AF-A0ABD5M098-F1
#
_cell.length_a   1.000
_cell.length_b   1.000
_cell.length_c   1.000
_cell.angle_alpha   90.00
_cell.angle_beta   90.00
_cell.angle_gamma   90.00
#
_symmetry.space_group_name_H-M   'P 1'
#
loop_
_entity.id
_entity.type
_entity.pdbx_description
1 polymer ?
#
loop_
_entity_poly.entity_id
_entity_poly.type
_entity_poly.pdbx_seq_one_letter_code
_entity_poly.pdbx_strand_id
1 'polypeptide(L)'
;MVEKTDRRENANGPRSADGRRFEVFVREAESDPLRHVGTVAAPTPEAAHEEASKLFAWYARDVWVCPAAEVSRFSAEALADDAEGGASAEDADDDEPRVYEETEGTPTVSCGGAPPADAVDADDAGGQR
;
A
#
# COMPACT_ATOMS: atom_id res chain seq x y z
N MET A 1 15.75 -26.96 -18.44
CA MET A 1 15.80 -26.93 -16.96
C MET A 1 15.99 -25.47 -16.59
N VAL A 2 14.95 -24.79 -16.09
CA VAL A 2 15.06 -23.38 -15.69
C VAL A 2 15.51 -23.35 -14.23
N GLU A 3 16.69 -22.79 -13.98
CA GLU A 3 17.14 -22.51 -12.62
C GLU A 3 16.12 -21.61 -11.94
N LYS A 4 15.70 -22.02 -10.74
CA LYS A 4 14.80 -21.23 -9.91
C LYS A 4 15.63 -20.15 -9.23
N THR A 5 15.19 -18.90 -9.30
CA THR A 5 15.82 -17.81 -8.56
C THR A 5 15.73 -18.10 -7.07
N ASP A 6 16.86 -18.51 -6.47
CA ASP A 6 17.03 -18.69 -5.03
C ASP A 6 16.96 -17.31 -4.38
N ARG A 7 15.75 -16.88 -4.00
CA ARG A 7 15.54 -15.66 -3.22
C ARG A 7 15.80 -16.00 -1.75
N ARG A 8 17.06 -16.19 -1.41
CA ARG A 8 17.46 -16.31 -0.01
C ARG A 8 17.25 -14.97 0.68
N GLU A 9 16.74 -15.01 1.90
CA GLU A 9 16.77 -13.85 2.79
C GLU A 9 18.19 -13.33 2.79
N ASN A 10 18.39 -12.15 2.20
CA ASN A 10 19.69 -11.49 2.27
C ASN A 10 19.92 -11.31 3.76
N ALA A 11 20.91 -12.01 4.31
CA ALA A 11 21.33 -11.86 5.70
C ALA A 11 21.84 -10.43 5.82
N ASN A 12 20.90 -9.51 5.98
CA ASN A 12 21.15 -8.12 6.23
C ASN A 12 22.06 -8.15 7.46
N GLY A 13 23.22 -7.50 7.35
CA GLY A 13 24.11 -7.30 8.49
C GLY A 13 23.33 -6.72 9.68
N PRO A 14 23.98 -6.52 10.86
CA PRO A 14 23.29 -5.98 12.04
C PRO A 14 22.33 -4.90 11.59
N ARG A 15 21.02 -5.07 11.84
CA ARG A 15 20.00 -4.07 11.50
C ARG A 15 20.40 -2.85 12.32
N SER A 16 21.31 -2.02 11.81
CA SER A 16 22.15 -1.10 12.60
C SER A 16 21.36 0.10 13.13
N ALA A 17 20.06 -0.02 13.34
CA ALA A 17 19.43 0.76 14.39
C ALA A 17 19.77 0.04 15.69
N ASP A 18 20.40 0.70 16.67
CA ASP A 18 20.56 0.17 18.03
C ASP A 18 19.20 0.01 18.75
N GLY A 19 18.18 -0.50 18.07
CA GLY A 19 16.76 -0.40 18.42
C GLY A 19 16.16 0.99 18.22
N ARG A 20 16.95 2.00 17.82
CA ARG A 20 16.49 3.38 17.70
C ARG A 20 15.50 3.57 16.56
N ARG A 21 14.34 4.11 16.89
CA ARG A 21 13.24 4.41 15.96
C ARG A 21 13.04 5.92 15.88
N PHE A 22 12.64 6.39 14.71
CA PHE A 22 12.38 7.80 14.43
C PHE A 22 11.00 7.95 13.79
N GLU A 23 10.20 8.87 14.32
CA GLU A 23 8.96 9.30 13.69
C GLU A 23 9.29 10.27 12.55
N VAL A 24 8.64 10.07 11.40
CA VAL A 24 8.90 10.80 10.15
C VAL A 24 7.72 11.68 9.81
N PHE A 25 8.02 12.93 9.45
CA PHE A 25 7.02 13.89 9.00
C PHE A 25 7.45 14.54 7.69
N VAL A 26 6.52 14.72 6.75
CA VAL A 26 6.80 15.31 5.43
C VAL A 26 5.87 16.48 5.12
N ARG A 27 6.35 17.39 4.28
CA ARG A 27 5.57 18.47 3.67
C ARG A 27 5.89 18.53 2.17
N GLU A 28 4.86 18.51 1.33
CA GLU A 28 5.00 18.46 -0.13
C GLU A 28 5.13 19.85 -0.75
N ALA A 29 4.22 20.79 -0.42
CA ALA A 29 4.33 22.19 -0.80
C ALA A 29 4.55 23.11 0.41
N GLU A 30 5.02 24.34 0.18
CA GLU A 30 5.29 25.32 1.25
C GLU A 30 4.08 25.60 2.15
N SER A 31 2.89 25.65 1.54
CA SER A 31 1.64 25.93 2.22
C SER A 31 1.02 24.69 2.88
N ASP A 32 1.55 23.49 2.62
CA ASP A 32 0.98 22.27 3.16
C ASP A 32 1.39 22.06 4.63
N PRO A 33 0.53 21.46 5.45
CA PRO A 33 0.91 21.07 6.79
C PRO A 33 1.95 19.95 6.77
N LEU A 34 2.80 19.93 7.79
CA LEU A 34 3.70 18.80 8.04
C LEU A 34 2.87 17.60 8.52
N ARG A 35 2.99 16.44 7.86
CA ARG A 35 2.19 15.22 8.13
C ARG A 35 3.08 14.08 8.59
N HIS A 36 2.69 13.39 9.65
CA HIS A 36 3.32 12.13 10.05
C HIS A 36 3.06 11.05 8.99
N VAL A 37 4.11 10.37 8.53
CA VAL A 37 4.01 9.34 7.47
C VAL A 37 4.46 7.96 7.93
N GLY A 38 5.01 7.85 9.14
CA GLY A 38 5.37 6.58 9.73
C GLY A 38 6.64 6.66 10.55
N THR A 39 7.25 5.49 10.77
CA THR A 39 8.42 5.32 11.63
C THR A 39 9.51 4.57 10.86
N VAL A 40 10.76 4.98 11.02
CA VAL A 40 11.94 4.28 10.47
C VAL A 40 12.90 3.88 11.58
N ALA A 41 13.60 2.75 11.40
CA ALA A 41 14.66 2.32 12.30
C ALA A 41 16.01 2.78 11.75
N ALA A 42 16.78 3.54 12.53
CA ALA A 42 18.10 4.03 12.14
C ALA A 42 18.99 4.29 13.36
N PRO A 43 20.33 4.27 13.23
CA PRO A 43 21.24 4.59 14.32
C PRO A 43 21.32 6.09 14.60
N THR A 44 21.15 6.96 13.60
CA THR A 44 21.32 8.41 13.80
C THR A 44 20.21 9.17 13.10
N PRO A 45 19.97 10.45 13.48
CA PRO A 45 19.03 11.31 12.77
C PRO A 45 19.34 11.43 11.28
N GLU A 46 20.63 11.50 10.90
CA GLU A 46 21.06 11.60 9.51
C GLU A 46 20.70 10.34 8.73
N ALA A 47 21.00 9.15 9.29
CA ALA A 47 20.61 7.88 8.68
C ALA A 47 19.08 7.72 8.61
N ALA A 48 18.35 8.21 9.62
CA ALA A 48 16.89 8.23 9.61
C ALA A 48 16.35 9.11 8.48
N HIS A 49 16.93 10.29 8.28
CA HIS A 49 16.56 11.20 7.21
C HIS A 49 16.86 10.59 5.83
N GLU A 50 18.02 9.94 5.64
CA GLU A 50 18.33 9.23 4.39
C GLU A 50 17.32 8.12 4.08
N GLU A 51 16.99 7.27 5.06
CA GLU A 51 16.01 6.19 4.87
C GLU A 51 14.59 6.73 4.65
N ALA A 52 14.17 7.72 5.44
CA ALA A 52 12.90 8.40 5.26
C ALA A 52 12.79 9.05 3.87
N SER A 53 13.89 9.63 3.37
CA SER A 53 13.90 10.27 2.05
C SER A 53 13.65 9.28 0.93
N LYS A 54 14.27 8.09 1.01
CA LYS A 54 14.09 7.01 0.02
C LYS A 54 12.66 6.44 0.04
N LEU A 55 12.06 6.33 1.22
CA LEU A 55 10.76 5.67 1.39
C LEU A 55 9.57 6.60 1.15
N PHE A 56 9.66 7.86 1.60
CA PHE A 56 8.48 8.73 1.73
C PHE A 56 8.61 10.09 1.02
N ALA A 57 9.80 10.47 0.55
CA ALA A 57 10.08 11.87 0.19
C ALA A 57 10.42 12.11 -1.29
N TRP A 58 9.98 11.25 -2.22
CA TRP A 58 10.33 11.39 -3.64
C TRP A 58 9.99 12.77 -4.23
N TYR A 59 8.93 13.39 -3.73
CA TYR A 59 8.48 14.73 -4.11
C TYR A 59 8.27 15.66 -2.91
N ALA A 60 8.72 15.26 -1.71
CA ALA A 60 8.54 16.10 -0.54
C ALA A 60 9.51 17.29 -0.61
N ARG A 61 9.01 18.47 -0.26
CA ARG A 61 9.84 19.66 -0.11
C ARG A 61 10.67 19.58 1.16
N ASP A 62 10.06 19.16 2.26
CA ASP A 62 10.71 19.08 3.57
C ASP A 62 10.46 17.71 4.22
N VAL A 63 11.50 17.17 4.86
CA VAL A 63 11.47 15.91 5.63
C VAL A 63 12.02 16.19 7.02
N TRP A 64 11.21 15.90 8.04
CA TRP A 64 11.59 16.04 9.44
C TRP A 64 11.62 14.67 10.10
N VAL A 65 12.61 14.43 10.96
CA VAL A 65 12.74 13.21 11.75
C VAL A 65 12.88 13.57 13.22
N CYS A 66 12.24 12.79 14.09
CA CYS A 66 12.32 12.94 15.54
C CYS A 66 12.49 11.57 16.19
N PRO A 67 13.43 11.38 17.14
CA PRO A 67 13.52 10.13 17.89
C PRO A 67 12.16 9.77 18.49
N ALA A 68 11.70 8.53 18.30
CA ALA A 68 10.37 8.11 18.75
C ALA A 68 10.22 8.21 20.28
N ALA A 69 11.32 8.07 21.02
CA ALA A 69 11.35 8.24 22.48
C ALA A 69 11.10 9.68 22.94
N GLU A 70 11.26 10.67 22.06
CA GLU A 70 10.99 12.09 22.35
C GLU A 70 9.56 12.50 21.96
N VAL A 71 8.83 11.64 21.25
CA VAL A 71 7.44 11.90 20.85
C VAL A 71 6.48 11.36 21.91
N SER A 72 5.81 12.28 22.61
CA SER A 72 4.74 11.93 23.55
C SER A 72 3.38 11.91 22.84
N ARG A 73 2.62 10.83 23.02
CA ARG A 73 1.24 10.69 22.50
C ARG A 73 0.24 10.84 23.63
N PHE A 74 -0.79 11.65 23.38
CA PHE A 74 -1.94 11.81 24.27
C PHE A 74 -3.19 11.39 23.48
N SER A 75 -3.93 10.40 23.97
CA SER A 75 -5.18 9.91 23.35
C SER A 75 -6.23 9.73 24.45
N ALA A 76 -7.50 9.89 24.09
CA ALA A 76 -8.61 9.62 24.99
C ALA A 76 -8.87 8.11 25.13
N GLU A 77 -8.36 7.33 24.19
CA GLU A 77 -8.46 5.89 24.11
C GLU A 77 -7.16 5.25 24.63
N ALA A 78 -7.30 4.21 25.45
CA ALA A 78 -6.14 3.42 25.87
C ALA A 78 -5.59 2.66 24.67
N LEU A 79 -4.32 2.88 24.36
CA LEU A 79 -3.59 2.04 23.41
C LEU A 79 -3.46 0.65 24.04
N ALA A 80 -3.88 -0.40 23.34
CA ALA A 80 -3.57 -1.76 23.78
C ALA A 80 -2.03 -1.86 23.91
N ASP A 81 -1.57 -2.28 25.08
CA ASP A 81 -0.14 -2.34 25.39
C ASP A 81 0.52 -3.41 24.50
N ASP A 82 1.12 -2.99 23.39
CA ASP A 82 2.04 -3.81 22.58
C ASP A 82 3.40 -3.90 23.32
N ALA A 83 3.36 -4.40 24.55
CA ALA A 83 4.51 -4.79 25.33
C ALA A 83 4.32 -6.24 25.71
N GLU A 84 4.59 -7.14 24.76
CA GLU A 84 5.28 -8.41 24.95
C GLU A 84 5.26 -9.17 23.60
N GLY A 85 6.44 -9.54 23.10
CA GLY A 85 6.53 -10.44 21.97
C GLY A 85 5.87 -11.78 22.30
N GLY A 86 4.94 -12.21 21.45
CA GLY A 86 4.49 -13.60 21.38
C GLY A 86 3.47 -14.00 22.45
N ALA A 87 2.20 -13.70 22.19
CA ALA A 87 1.12 -14.61 22.56
C ALA A 87 0.35 -14.90 21.28
N SER A 88 0.31 -16.17 20.88
CA SER A 88 -0.56 -16.69 19.82
C SER A 88 -1.93 -16.05 19.96
N ALA A 89 -2.44 -15.48 18.87
CA ALA A 89 -3.86 -15.43 18.67
C ALA A 89 -4.33 -16.88 18.76
N GLU A 90 -4.90 -17.25 19.91
CA GLU A 90 -5.68 -18.47 20.05
C GLU A 90 -6.79 -18.33 19.01
N ASP A 91 -6.71 -19.15 17.96
CA ASP A 91 -7.72 -19.30 16.93
C ASP A 91 -9.08 -19.41 17.61
N ALA A 92 -9.84 -18.33 17.57
CA ALA A 92 -11.25 -18.37 17.92
C ALA A 92 -11.92 -19.26 16.87
N ASP A 93 -12.35 -20.44 17.32
CA ASP A 93 -13.27 -21.33 16.62
C ASP A 93 -14.50 -20.53 16.17
N ASP A 94 -14.47 -20.03 14.93
CA ASP A 94 -15.67 -19.61 14.19
C ASP A 94 -16.04 -20.74 13.23
N ASP A 95 -16.78 -21.70 13.77
CA ASP A 95 -17.45 -22.79 13.08
C ASP A 95 -18.59 -22.19 12.24
N GLU A 96 -18.27 -21.62 11.07
CA GLU A 96 -19.28 -21.27 10.08
C GLU A 96 -19.56 -22.48 9.16
N PRO A 97 -20.79 -23.04 9.16
CA PRO A 97 -21.12 -24.19 8.32
C PRO A 97 -21.17 -23.76 6.85
N ARG A 98 -20.18 -24.22 6.08
CA ARG A 98 -20.11 -24.06 4.62
C ARG A 98 -21.22 -24.88 3.96
N VAL A 99 -22.32 -24.21 3.63
CA VAL A 99 -23.36 -24.74 2.72
C VAL A 99 -22.80 -24.70 1.31
N TYR A 100 -22.50 -25.87 0.74
CA TYR A 100 -22.25 -26.02 -0.69
C TYR A 100 -23.61 -26.19 -1.39
N GLU A 101 -24.12 -25.14 -2.03
CA GLU A 101 -25.13 -25.31 -3.08
C GLU A 101 -24.41 -25.67 -4.38
N GLU A 102 -24.55 -26.93 -4.78
CA GLU A 102 -24.09 -27.48 -6.05
C GLU A 102 -25.01 -26.96 -7.17
N THR A 103 -24.59 -25.92 -7.90
CA THR A 103 -25.27 -25.53 -9.15
C THR A 103 -24.59 -26.22 -10.33
N GLU A 104 -25.07 -27.43 -10.64
CA GLU A 104 -24.90 -28.04 -11.95
C GLU A 104 -25.55 -27.12 -13.03
N GLY A 105 -24.78 -26.71 -14.03
CA GLY A 105 -25.32 -25.84 -15.09
C GLY A 105 -24.33 -25.52 -16.20
N THR A 106 -24.28 -26.41 -17.18
CA THR A 106 -23.58 -26.36 -18.48
C THR A 106 -23.52 -24.96 -19.14
N PRO A 107 -22.35 -24.46 -19.61
CA PRO A 107 -22.33 -23.26 -20.43
C PRO A 107 -22.76 -23.60 -21.87
N THR A 108 -23.98 -23.21 -22.25
CA THR A 108 -24.39 -23.20 -23.67
C THR A 108 -23.87 -21.92 -24.31
N VAL A 109 -22.82 -22.04 -25.13
CA VAL A 109 -22.39 -20.96 -26.02
C VAL A 109 -23.49 -20.76 -27.08
N SER A 110 -24.21 -19.65 -26.99
CA SER A 110 -25.06 -19.17 -28.08
C SER A 110 -24.24 -18.23 -28.96
N CYS A 111 -23.84 -18.73 -30.11
CA CYS A 111 -23.39 -17.90 -31.23
C CYS A 111 -24.62 -17.37 -31.98
N GLY A 112 -24.82 -16.06 -31.94
CA GLY A 112 -25.80 -15.31 -32.73
C GLY A 112 -25.57 -13.83 -32.43
N GLY A 113 -25.65 -12.88 -33.35
CA GLY A 113 -26.07 -12.81 -34.73
C GLY A 113 -25.92 -11.32 -35.13
N ALA A 114 -25.76 -11.04 -36.42
CA ALA A 114 -25.50 -9.70 -36.96
C ALA A 114 -26.54 -8.63 -36.54
N PRO A 115 -26.15 -7.34 -36.43
CA PRO A 115 -27.11 -6.24 -36.53
C PRO A 115 -27.32 -5.81 -37.99
N PRO A 116 -28.56 -5.56 -38.44
CA PRO A 116 -28.85 -4.89 -39.71
C PRO A 116 -28.74 -3.36 -39.61
N ALA A 117 -28.65 -2.76 -40.80
CA ALA A 117 -28.46 -1.35 -41.12
C ALA A 117 -29.56 -0.41 -40.59
N ASP A 118 -29.19 0.84 -40.28
CA ASP A 118 -29.54 2.00 -41.12
C ASP A 118 -29.21 3.31 -40.38
N ALA A 119 -28.34 4.12 -41.00
CA ALA A 119 -28.34 5.57 -40.83
C ALA A 119 -27.81 6.18 -42.13
N VAL A 120 -28.76 6.49 -43.00
CA VAL A 120 -28.58 7.39 -44.14
C VAL A 120 -28.30 8.80 -43.61
N ASP A 121 -27.18 9.40 -44.01
CA ASP A 121 -27.17 10.83 -44.30
C ASP A 121 -26.30 11.07 -45.54
N ALA A 122 -26.88 11.79 -46.48
CA ALA A 122 -26.42 11.91 -47.84
C ALA A 122 -25.52 13.15 -47.95
N ASP A 123 -24.24 12.94 -48.29
CA ASP A 123 -23.37 14.02 -48.75
C ASP A 123 -23.25 13.91 -50.28
N ASP A 124 -24.15 14.60 -50.98
CA ASP A 124 -24.07 14.84 -52.43
C ASP A 124 -23.90 16.35 -52.69
N ALA A 125 -22.66 16.70 -52.99
CA ALA A 125 -22.12 17.77 -53.81
C ALA A 125 -23.03 18.92 -54.32
N GLY A 126 -22.55 20.16 -54.10
CA GLY A 126 -22.37 21.11 -55.21
C GLY A 126 -23.11 22.46 -55.16
N GLY A 127 -22.33 23.54 -55.30
CA GLY A 127 -22.80 24.91 -55.61
C GLY A 127 -22.11 25.97 -54.74
N GLN A 128 -20.95 26.53 -55.09
CA GLN A 128 -20.75 27.59 -56.09
C GLN A 128 -21.87 28.63 -56.10
N ARG A 129 -21.64 29.74 -55.38
CA ARG A 129 -21.64 31.16 -55.83
C ARG A 129 -22.33 32.11 -54.86
#